data_AF-A0A8I6XFR5-F1
#
_entry.id   AF-A0A8I6XFR5-F1
#
_cell.length_a   1.000
_cell.length_b   1.000
_cell.length_c   1.000
_cell.angle_alpha   90.00
_cell.angle_beta   90.00
_cell.angle_gamma   90.00
#
_symmetry.space_group_name_H-M   'P 1'
#
loop_
_entity.id
_entity.type
_entity.pdbx_description
1 polymer ?
#
loop_
_entity_poly.entity_id
_entity_poly.type
_entity_poly.pdbx_seq_one_letter_code
_entity_poly.pdbx_strand_id
1 'polypeptide(L)'
;MSPNVGESSNPNEPAKKKAKVVKNKDDLLMTTLQDGFKLVAVALVKSAGDDDTIPDDLCEVVSDSIGFAEGYLAHYYAHLVDNPKIARAFMSLSDSNRLIWVSRYVTKNFT
;
A
#
# COMPACT_ATOMS: atom_id res chain seq x y z
N MET A 1 -45.40 -68.96 -34.87
CA MET A 1 -44.00 -68.97 -34.40
C MET A 1 -43.17 -68.15 -35.36
N SER A 2 -42.32 -67.29 -34.79
CA SER A 2 -41.28 -66.41 -35.36
C SER A 2 -41.69 -65.14 -36.14
N PRO A 3 -41.15 -63.97 -35.75
CA PRO A 3 -41.46 -62.64 -36.30
C PRO A 3 -40.41 -62.21 -37.36
N ASN A 4 -40.72 -61.18 -38.16
CA ASN A 4 -39.74 -60.53 -39.05
C ASN A 4 -39.80 -58.99 -38.93
N VAL A 5 -38.69 -58.44 -38.44
CA VAL A 5 -37.96 -57.19 -38.78
C VAL A 5 -38.73 -56.04 -39.43
N GLY A 6 -38.49 -54.83 -38.94
CA GLY A 6 -38.71 -53.62 -39.74
C GLY A 6 -38.66 -52.32 -38.94
N GLU A 7 -37.44 -51.86 -38.69
CA GLU A 7 -37.04 -50.55 -38.19
C GLU A 7 -37.88 -49.37 -38.77
N SER A 8 -38.40 -48.51 -37.89
CA SER A 8 -38.96 -47.20 -38.26
C SER A 8 -38.40 -46.14 -37.32
N SER A 9 -37.25 -45.62 -37.72
CA SER A 9 -36.59 -44.44 -37.19
C SER A 9 -37.53 -43.24 -37.29
N ASN A 10 -37.93 -42.65 -36.16
CA ASN A 10 -38.56 -41.34 -36.14
C ASN A 10 -37.45 -40.26 -36.18
N PRO A 11 -37.32 -39.48 -37.26
CA PRO A 11 -36.25 -38.51 -37.41
C PRO A 11 -36.77 -37.15 -36.95
N ASN A 12 -37.02 -36.95 -35.65
CA ASN A 12 -37.46 -35.64 -35.14
C ASN A 12 -37.26 -35.44 -33.63
N GLU A 13 -36.16 -35.95 -33.05
CA GLU A 13 -35.69 -35.38 -31.78
C GLU A 13 -34.69 -34.26 -32.10
N PRO A 14 -34.95 -32.99 -31.74
CA PRO A 14 -34.00 -31.92 -31.94
C PRO A 14 -32.71 -32.29 -31.20
N ALA A 15 -31.61 -32.43 -31.93
CA ALA A 15 -30.30 -32.66 -31.35
C ALA A 15 -30.07 -31.60 -30.26
N LYS A 16 -30.04 -32.03 -29.00
CA LYS A 16 -29.81 -31.17 -27.84
C LYS A 16 -28.48 -30.46 -28.06
N LYS A 17 -28.52 -29.23 -28.58
CA LYS A 17 -27.35 -28.36 -28.69
C LYS A 17 -26.90 -28.12 -27.26
N LYS A 18 -25.89 -28.88 -26.81
CA LYS A 18 -25.22 -28.61 -25.55
C LYS A 18 -24.73 -27.16 -25.62
N ALA A 19 -25.29 -26.30 -24.78
CA ALA A 19 -24.78 -24.96 -24.62
C ALA A 19 -23.31 -25.08 -24.24
N LYS A 20 -22.43 -24.49 -25.06
CA LYS A 20 -21.01 -24.39 -24.74
C LYS A 20 -20.94 -23.52 -23.49
N VAL A 21 -20.69 -24.14 -22.34
CA VAL A 21 -20.53 -23.42 -21.07
C VAL A 21 -19.48 -22.36 -21.31
N VAL A 22 -19.92 -21.10 -21.22
CA VAL A 22 -19.09 -19.93 -21.39
C VAL A 22 -18.01 -19.99 -20.32
N LYS A 23 -16.74 -19.87 -20.76
CA LYS A 23 -15.54 -19.88 -19.93
C LYS A 23 -15.75 -19.10 -18.63
N ASN A 24 -15.50 -19.79 -17.52
CA ASN A 24 -15.12 -19.32 -16.19
C ASN A 24 -15.43 -17.84 -15.91
N LYS A 25 -16.68 -17.54 -15.55
CA LYS A 25 -17.04 -16.21 -15.03
C LYS A 25 -16.29 -15.88 -13.74
N ASP A 26 -15.89 -16.91 -12.99
CA ASP A 26 -15.12 -16.78 -11.76
C ASP A 26 -13.73 -16.20 -12.01
N ASP A 27 -13.08 -16.57 -13.13
CA ASP A 27 -11.78 -16.01 -13.53
C ASP A 27 -11.91 -14.53 -13.92
N LEU A 28 -13.02 -14.14 -14.56
CA LEU A 28 -13.29 -12.75 -14.93
C LEU A 28 -13.60 -11.87 -13.71
N LEU A 29 -14.37 -12.39 -12.76
CA LEU A 29 -14.65 -11.73 -11.48
C LEU A 29 -13.33 -11.51 -10.72
N MET A 30 -12.56 -12.58 -10.55
CA MET A 30 -11.32 -12.57 -9.78
C MET A 30 -10.30 -11.59 -10.36
N THR A 31 -10.15 -11.57 -11.69
CA THR A 31 -9.26 -10.61 -12.38
C THR A 31 -9.73 -9.17 -12.20
N THR A 32 -11.04 -8.90 -12.35
CA THR A 32 -11.61 -7.56 -12.16
C THR A 32 -11.41 -7.06 -10.72
N LEU A 33 -11.61 -7.91 -9.72
CA LEU A 33 -11.35 -7.56 -8.32
C LEU A 33 -9.86 -7.29 -8.08
N GLN A 34 -8.99 -8.16 -8.58
CA GLN A 34 -7.55 -8.02 -8.40
C GLN A 34 -7.04 -6.71 -9.03
N ASP A 35 -7.56 -6.33 -10.20
CA ASP A 35 -7.22 -5.07 -10.86
C ASP A 35 -7.79 -3.86 -10.10
N GLY A 36 -8.98 -3.97 -9.53
CA GLY A 36 -9.53 -2.97 -8.61
C GLY A 36 -8.63 -2.75 -7.38
N PHE A 37 -8.16 -3.83 -6.74
CA PHE A 37 -7.23 -3.73 -5.61
C PHE A 37 -5.88 -3.13 -6.01
N LYS A 38 -5.34 -3.48 -7.18
CA LYS A 38 -4.11 -2.84 -7.70
C LYS A 38 -4.33 -1.34 -7.89
N LEU A 39 -5.46 -0.93 -8.43
CA LEU A 39 -5.79 0.49 -8.64
C LEU A 39 -5.87 1.24 -7.30
N VAL A 40 -6.51 0.65 -6.30
CA VAL A 40 -6.59 1.21 -4.94
C VAL A 40 -5.21 1.28 -4.29
N ALA A 41 -4.38 0.24 -4.39
CA ALA A 41 -3.03 0.23 -3.86
C ALA A 41 -2.16 1.32 -4.52
N VAL A 42 -2.23 1.46 -5.85
CA VAL A 42 -1.54 2.53 -6.60
C VAL A 42 -2.05 3.91 -6.19
N ALA A 43 -3.37 4.05 -5.99
CA ALA A 43 -3.97 5.30 -5.54
C ALA A 43 -3.55 5.66 -4.11
N LEU A 44 -3.41 4.68 -3.20
CA LEU A 44 -2.89 4.91 -1.85
C LEU A 44 -1.42 5.32 -1.84
N VAL A 45 -0.59 4.66 -2.66
CA VAL A 45 0.83 5.03 -2.83
C VAL A 45 0.95 6.45 -3.40
N LYS A 46 0.11 6.83 -4.37
CA LYS A 46 0.07 8.19 -4.93
C LYS A 46 -0.57 9.21 -3.98
N SER A 47 -1.56 8.81 -3.20
CA SER A 47 -2.25 9.67 -2.22
C SER A 47 -1.38 9.95 -1.01
N ALA A 48 -0.33 9.15 -0.77
CA ALA A 48 0.65 9.45 0.25
C ALA A 48 1.40 10.77 0.01
N GLY A 49 1.16 11.44 -1.13
CA GLY A 49 1.69 12.75 -1.48
C GLY A 49 3.17 12.70 -1.84
N ASP A 50 3.68 13.78 -2.45
CA ASP A 50 5.11 14.08 -2.48
C ASP A 50 5.53 14.55 -1.07
N ASP A 51 5.30 13.66 -0.11
CA ASP A 51 5.40 13.85 1.33
C ASP A 51 6.83 13.50 1.78
N ASP A 52 7.80 13.72 0.90
CA ASP A 52 9.23 13.56 1.16
C ASP A 52 9.95 14.92 1.25
N THR A 53 9.20 16.02 1.13
CA THR A 53 9.74 17.37 1.30
C THR A 53 10.19 17.59 2.75
N ILE A 54 11.46 17.96 2.91
CA ILE A 54 12.04 18.38 4.18
C ILE A 54 11.66 19.83 4.48
N PRO A 55 11.19 20.16 5.70
CA PRO A 55 10.89 21.54 6.09
C PRO A 55 12.15 22.43 6.03
N ASP A 56 12.02 23.62 5.43
CA ASP A 56 13.15 24.54 5.18
C ASP A 56 13.86 25.01 6.46
N ASP A 57 13.09 25.20 7.54
CA ASP A 57 13.53 25.67 8.86
C ASP A 57 13.99 24.54 9.79
N LEU A 58 14.01 23.28 9.31
CA LEU A 58 14.33 22.11 10.15
C LEU A 58 15.71 22.21 10.82
N CYS A 59 16.72 22.70 10.09
CA CYS A 59 18.09 22.81 10.61
C CYS A 59 18.17 23.79 11.79
N GLU A 60 17.50 24.94 11.65
CA GLU A 60 17.43 25.98 12.69
C GLU A 60 16.70 25.45 13.92
N VAL A 61 15.52 24.85 13.75
CA VAL A 61 14.73 24.29 14.87
C VAL A 61 15.46 23.18 15.62
N VAL A 62 16.20 22.31 14.92
CA VAL A 62 17.03 21.28 15.58
C VAL A 62 18.20 21.91 16.32
N SER A 63 18.85 22.93 15.74
CA SER A 63 19.99 23.63 16.34
C SER A 63 19.61 24.42 17.59
N ASP A 64 18.38 24.94 17.65
CA ASP A 64 17.83 25.68 18.79
C ASP A 64 17.45 24.79 19.98
N SER A 65 17.61 23.47 19.86
CA SER A 65 17.34 22.53 20.96
C SER A 65 18.41 22.60 22.05
N ILE A 66 18.25 23.56 22.97
CA ILE A 66 19.14 23.79 24.11
C ILE A 66 19.25 22.53 24.99
N GLY A 67 20.46 22.26 25.48
CA GLY A 67 20.72 21.17 26.43
C GLY A 67 21.32 19.91 25.81
N PHE A 68 21.59 19.92 24.50
CA PHE A 68 22.27 18.84 23.79
C PHE A 68 23.58 19.33 23.18
N ALA A 69 24.58 18.45 23.12
CA ALA A 69 25.82 18.71 22.40
C ALA A 69 25.55 18.78 20.89
N GLU A 70 26.28 19.67 20.19
CA GLU A 70 26.13 19.90 18.75
C GLU A 70 26.25 18.60 17.93
N GLY A 71 27.16 17.70 18.28
CA GLY A 71 27.31 16.41 17.59
C GLY A 71 26.06 15.52 17.66
N TYR A 72 25.32 15.56 18.77
CA TYR A 72 24.05 14.83 18.90
C TYR A 72 22.95 15.47 18.07
N LEU A 73 22.90 16.80 18.02
CA LEU A 73 21.94 17.55 17.20
C LEU A 73 22.19 17.33 15.71
N ALA A 74 23.45 17.36 15.26
CA ALA A 74 23.82 17.08 13.89
C ALA A 74 23.43 15.66 13.45
N HIS A 75 23.65 14.67 14.32
CA HIS A 75 23.25 13.29 14.02
C HIS A 75 21.73 13.12 14.01
N TYR A 76 21.01 13.81 14.90
CA TYR A 76 19.55 13.80 14.89
C TYR A 76 18.98 14.49 13.65
N TYR A 77 19.57 15.62 13.23
CA TYR A 77 19.21 16.29 11.98
C TYR A 77 19.37 15.37 10.76
N ALA A 78 20.52 14.68 10.64
CA ALA A 78 20.73 13.71 9.56
C ALA A 78 19.65 12.60 9.55
N HIS A 79 19.28 12.09 10.73
CA HIS A 79 18.19 11.13 10.86
C HIS A 79 16.84 11.70 10.37
N LEU A 80 16.53 12.96 10.64
CA LEU A 80 15.29 13.59 10.18
C LEU A 80 15.31 13.84 8.66
N VAL A 81 16.45 14.23 8.08
CA VAL A 81 16.63 14.39 6.62
C VAL A 81 16.40 13.06 5.89
N ASP A 82 16.91 11.96 6.42
CA ASP A 82 16.67 10.62 5.86
C ASP A 82 15.22 10.13 6.07
N ASN A 83 14.46 10.78 6.94
CA ASN A 83 13.10 10.39 7.31
C ASN A 83 12.12 11.58 7.28
N PRO A 84 11.75 12.10 6.10
CA PRO A 84 10.93 13.31 5.95
C PRO A 84 9.61 13.33 6.73
N LYS A 85 8.96 12.17 6.85
CA LYS A 85 7.74 12.01 7.65
C LYS A 85 7.98 12.27 9.14
N ILE A 86 9.11 11.81 9.66
CA ILE A 86 9.52 12.06 11.04
C ILE A 86 9.90 13.54 11.21
N ALA A 87 10.60 14.12 10.23
CA ALA A 87 10.92 15.55 10.23
C ALA A 87 9.68 16.44 10.34
N ARG A 88 8.66 16.20 9.51
CA ARG A 88 7.41 16.97 9.59
C ARG A 88 6.65 16.74 10.89
N ALA A 89 6.60 15.50 11.37
CA ALA A 89 5.99 15.22 12.67
C ALA A 89 6.71 15.98 13.79
N PHE A 90 8.04 15.99 13.79
CA PHE A 90 8.86 16.75 14.73
C PHE A 90 8.57 18.26 14.68
N MET A 91 8.45 18.83 13.48
CA MET A 91 8.12 20.25 13.28
C MET A 91 6.74 20.64 13.83
N SER A 92 5.78 19.70 13.85
CA SER A 92 4.44 19.95 14.39
C SER A 92 4.34 19.93 15.94
N LEU A 93 5.41 19.54 16.63
CA LEU A 93 5.43 19.42 18.09
C LEU A 93 5.67 20.79 18.78
N SER A 94 5.24 20.92 20.03
CA SER A 94 5.70 21.99 20.92
C SER A 94 7.19 21.83 21.25
N ASP A 95 7.86 22.92 21.66
CA ASP A 95 9.28 22.91 22.04
C ASP A 95 9.61 21.84 23.09
N SER A 96 8.77 21.73 24.13
CA SER A 96 8.92 20.72 25.18
C SER A 96 8.88 19.28 24.63
N ASN A 97 8.02 19.01 23.66
CA ASN A 97 7.88 17.69 23.06
C ASN A 97 9.02 17.40 22.07
N ARG A 98 9.53 18.41 21.36
CA ARG A 98 10.75 18.29 20.54
C ARG A 98 11.95 17.88 21.39
N LEU A 99 12.16 18.53 22.54
CA LEU A 99 13.24 18.17 23.46
C LEU A 99 13.13 16.73 23.97
N ILE A 100 11.91 16.26 24.27
CA ILE A 100 11.68 14.86 24.66
C ILE A 100 12.05 13.91 23.52
N TRP A 101 11.73 14.26 22.27
CA TRP A 101 12.08 13.45 21.10
C TRP A 101 13.59 13.37 20.88
N VAL A 102 14.27 14.52 20.94
CA VAL A 102 15.74 14.58 20.86
C VAL A 102 16.36 13.75 22.00
N SER A 103 15.88 13.92 23.23
CA SER A 103 16.36 13.15 24.38
C SER A 103 16.22 11.65 24.19
N ARG A 104 15.05 11.18 23.73
CA ARG A 104 14.79 9.76 23.47
C ARG A 104 15.70 9.23 22.36
N TYR A 105 15.87 10.00 21.29
CA TYR A 105 16.77 9.63 20.20
C TYR A 105 18.21 9.51 20.70
N VAL A 106 18.71 10.51 21.42
CA VAL A 106 20.08 10.53 21.92
C VAL A 106 20.32 9.36 22.87
N THR A 107 19.41 9.16 23.83
CA THR A 107 19.49 8.04 24.79
C THR A 107 19.48 6.68 24.08
N LYS A 108 18.74 6.54 22.98
CA LYS A 108 18.66 5.27 22.24
C LYS A 108 19.92 4.97 21.42
N ASN A 109 20.59 6.00 20.91
CA ASN A 109 21.67 5.83 19.91
C ASN A 109 23.08 6.02 20.50
N PHE A 110 23.21 6.69 21.65
CA PHE A 110 24.50 7.04 22.23
C PHE A 110 24.68 6.62 23.70
N THR A 111 23.66 6.00 24.31
CA THR A 111 23.68 5.47 25.67
C THR A 111 23.32 4.00 25.67
#